data_AF-A0A841K6V5-F1
#
_entry.id   AF-A0A841K6V5-F1
#
_cell.length_a   1.000
_cell.length_b   1.000
_cell.length_c   1.000
_cell.angle_alpha   90.00
_cell.angle_beta   90.00
_cell.angle_gamma   90.00
#
_symmetry.space_group_name_H-M   'P 1'
#
loop_
_entity.id
_entity.type
_entity.pdbx_description
1 polymer ?
#
loop_
_entity_poly.entity_id
_entity_poly.type
_entity_poly.pdbx_seq_one_letter_code
_entity_poly.pdbx_strand_id
1 'polypeptide(L)'
;MIFRNVLFASVLLAAAAAPALAQQTPIPSRAHSCAELQELVQQKGRAVISRGPHLYTAYVSNCSPGDFPVPEYVPTRDKDQCFVGYTCR
;
A
#
# COMPACT_ATOMS: atom_id res chain seq x y z
N MET A 1 -15.35 3.48 50.17
CA MET A 1 -15.53 4.44 49.06
C MET A 1 -14.22 4.72 48.30
N ILE A 2 -13.37 3.72 48.03
CA ILE A 2 -12.09 3.89 47.29
C ILE A 2 -12.02 2.95 46.06
N PHE A 3 -12.60 1.75 46.16
CA PHE A 3 -12.66 0.77 45.06
C PHE A 3 -13.52 1.18 43.85
N ARG A 4 -14.40 2.18 44.00
CA ARG A 4 -15.28 2.63 42.91
C ARG A 4 -14.58 3.59 41.93
N ASN A 5 -13.46 4.20 42.35
CA ASN A 5 -12.67 5.10 41.51
C ASN A 5 -11.61 4.37 40.69
N VAL A 6 -11.19 3.16 41.12
CA VAL A 6 -10.20 2.36 40.39
C VAL A 6 -10.79 1.78 39.10
N LEU A 7 -12.10 1.48 39.09
CA LEU A 7 -12.80 0.96 37.91
C LEU A 7 -12.94 1.98 36.77
N PHE A 8 -12.98 3.28 37.08
CA PHE A 8 -13.10 4.33 36.06
C PHE A 8 -11.76 4.74 35.44
N ALA A 9 -10.64 4.50 36.12
CA ALA A 9 -9.32 4.85 35.61
C ALA A 9 -8.81 3.88 34.52
N SER A 10 -9.35 2.66 34.46
CA SER A 10 -8.88 1.61 33.54
C SER A 10 -9.46 1.69 32.13
N VAL A 11 -10.55 2.44 31.91
CA VAL A 11 -11.26 2.49 30.61
C VAL A 11 -10.62 3.47 29.62
N LEU A 12 -9.84 4.45 30.10
CA LEU A 12 -9.26 5.50 29.25
C LEU A 12 -7.97 5.08 28.50
N LEU A 13 -7.37 3.93 28.84
CA LEU A 13 -6.10 3.50 28.21
C LEU A 13 -6.26 2.66 26.93
N ALA A 14 -7.48 2.32 26.52
CA ALA A 14 -7.72 1.41 25.39
C ALA A 14 -7.74 2.09 23.99
N ALA A 15 -7.61 3.42 23.90
CA ALA A 15 -7.84 4.15 22.65
C ALA A 15 -6.57 4.52 21.85
N ALA A 16 -5.37 4.16 22.32
CA ALA A 16 -4.12 4.43 21.60
C ALA A 16 -3.76 3.28 20.63
N ALA A 17 -4.69 2.86 19.78
CA ALA A 17 -4.36 2.02 18.62
C ALA A 17 -3.72 2.94 17.56
N ALA A 18 -2.41 3.19 17.69
CA ALA A 18 -1.66 3.86 16.65
C ALA A 18 -1.79 3.05 15.35
N PRO A 19 -2.06 3.69 14.19
CA PRO A 19 -2.07 2.98 12.93
C PRO A 19 -0.68 2.36 12.75
N ALA A 20 -0.61 1.03 12.68
CA ALA A 20 0.62 0.36 12.33
C ALA A 20 1.02 0.87 10.94
N LEU A 21 2.06 1.71 10.88
CA LEU A 21 2.68 2.11 9.63
C LEU A 21 3.27 0.84 9.01
N ALA A 22 2.48 0.17 8.18
CA ALA A 22 2.92 -1.00 7.44
C ALA A 22 4.13 -0.56 6.60
N GLN A 23 5.32 -1.02 7.00
CA GLN A 23 6.55 -0.80 6.24
C GLN A 23 6.42 -1.58 4.93
N GLN A 24 5.96 -0.90 3.88
CA GLN A 24 5.79 -1.51 2.57
C GLN A 24 7.18 -1.71 1.95
N THR A 25 7.73 -2.91 2.08
CA THR A 25 8.94 -3.30 1.36
C THR A 25 8.69 -3.15 -0.14
N PRO A 26 9.50 -2.36 -0.87
CA PRO A 26 9.32 -2.22 -2.31
C PRO A 26 9.47 -3.55 -3.04
N ILE A 27 8.59 -3.80 -3.99
CA ILE A 27 8.52 -5.08 -4.70
C ILE A 27 9.28 -4.95 -6.01
N PRO A 28 10.33 -5.74 -6.26
CA PRO A 28 11.13 -5.63 -7.47
C PRO A 28 10.35 -6.11 -8.70
N SER A 29 9.98 -5.17 -9.59
CA SER A 29 9.19 -5.45 -10.80
C SER A 29 9.76 -6.56 -11.69
N ARG A 30 11.08 -6.55 -11.91
CA ARG A 30 11.79 -7.55 -12.74
C ARG A 30 11.85 -8.96 -12.12
N ALA A 31 11.50 -9.12 -10.84
CA ALA A 31 11.46 -10.43 -10.18
C ALA A 31 10.10 -11.15 -10.32
N HIS A 32 9.06 -10.42 -10.74
CA HIS A 32 7.68 -10.90 -10.82
C HIS A 32 7.17 -10.90 -12.26
N SER A 33 6.15 -11.70 -12.53
CA SER A 33 5.41 -11.63 -13.79
C SER A 33 4.44 -10.44 -13.82
N CYS A 34 4.01 -10.06 -15.02
CA CYS A 34 3.04 -8.98 -15.19
C CYS A 34 1.72 -9.28 -14.47
N ALA A 35 1.22 -10.51 -14.58
CA ALA A 35 -0.02 -10.94 -13.92
C ALA A 35 0.10 -10.91 -12.39
N GLU A 36 1.22 -11.39 -11.83
CA GLU A 36 1.47 -11.37 -10.38
C GLU A 36 1.44 -9.93 -9.82
N LEU A 37 2.07 -8.97 -10.50
CA LEU A 37 2.07 -7.57 -10.05
C LEU A 37 0.69 -6.92 -10.16
N GLN A 38 -0.04 -7.17 -11.24
CA GLN A 38 -1.40 -6.68 -11.42
C GLN A 38 -2.31 -7.20 -10.30
N GLU A 39 -2.30 -8.51 -10.08
CA GLU A 39 -3.09 -9.15 -9.04
C GLU A 39 -2.75 -8.58 -7.66
N LEU A 40 -1.47 -8.37 -7.38
CA LEU A 40 -1.03 -7.80 -6.12
C LEU A 40 -1.57 -6.37 -5.89
N VAL A 41 -1.49 -5.49 -6.91
CA VAL A 41 -2.01 -4.12 -6.82
C VAL A 41 -3.53 -4.15 -6.63
N GLN A 42 -4.24 -5.02 -7.34
CA GLN A 42 -5.68 -5.16 -7.22
C GLN A 42 -6.11 -5.66 -5.85
N GLN A 43 -5.46 -6.71 -5.33
CA GLN A 43 -5.79 -7.29 -4.02
C GLN A 43 -5.49 -6.34 -2.87
N LYS A 44 -4.38 -5.61 -2.93
CA LYS A 44 -3.98 -4.69 -1.85
C LYS A 44 -4.57 -3.29 -1.98
N GLY A 45 -5.11 -2.94 -3.14
CA GLY A 45 -5.49 -1.58 -3.52
C GLY A 45 -4.32 -0.63 -3.74
N ARG A 46 -3.17 -0.88 -3.10
CA ARG A 46 -1.93 -0.10 -3.23
C ARG A 46 -0.69 -0.96 -3.00
N ALA A 47 0.31 -0.86 -3.88
CA ALA A 47 1.61 -1.50 -3.70
C ALA A 47 2.76 -0.57 -4.13
N VAL A 48 3.88 -0.63 -3.39
CA VAL A 48 5.11 0.06 -3.78
C VAL A 48 5.95 -0.89 -4.62
N ILE A 49 6.21 -0.56 -5.88
CA ILE A 49 6.99 -1.38 -6.80
C ILE A 49 8.29 -0.65 -7.16
N SER A 50 9.38 -1.39 -7.12
CA SER A 50 10.72 -0.96 -7.53
C SER A 50 10.98 -1.27 -9.00
N ARG A 51 11.46 -0.28 -9.75
CA ARG A 51 11.96 -0.44 -11.14
C ARG A 51 13.47 -0.55 -11.24
N GLY A 52 14.17 -0.40 -10.12
CA GLY A 52 15.62 -0.42 -10.04
C GLY A 52 16.08 0.06 -8.66
N PRO A 53 17.40 0.06 -8.41
CA PRO A 53 17.95 0.58 -7.15
C PRO A 53 17.44 2.00 -6.90
N HIS A 54 16.81 2.23 -5.75
CA HIS A 54 16.29 3.53 -5.32
C HIS A 54 15.12 4.11 -6.16
N LEU A 55 14.58 3.38 -7.14
CA LEU A 55 13.46 3.85 -7.97
C LEU A 55 12.16 3.16 -7.56
N TYR A 56 11.45 3.79 -6.63
CA TYR A 56 10.22 3.27 -6.04
C TYR A 56 9.01 4.14 -6.42
N THR A 57 7.90 3.50 -6.74
CA THR A 57 6.64 4.21 -7.02
C THR A 57 5.50 3.42 -6.41
N ALA A 58 4.55 4.13 -5.80
CA ALA A 58 3.31 3.53 -5.32
C ALA A 58 2.30 3.48 -6.47
N TYR A 59 1.79 2.29 -6.74
CA TYR A 59 0.74 2.05 -7.73
C TYR A 59 -0.54 1.66 -6.99
N VAL A 60 -1.66 2.18 -7.46
CA VAL A 60 -2.99 1.94 -6.87
C VAL A 60 -3.93 1.31 -7.89
N SER A 61 -4.94 0.58 -7.41
CA SER A 61 -6.02 0.06 -8.25
C SER A 61 -7.06 1.15 -8.59
N ASN A 62 -7.31 2.09 -7.68
CA ASN A 62 -8.17 3.23 -7.87
C ASN A 62 -7.62 4.50 -7.19
N CYS A 63 -8.04 5.66 -7.68
CA CYS A 63 -7.70 6.95 -7.09
C CYS A 63 -8.82 7.47 -6.17
N SER A 64 -8.47 8.40 -5.30
CA SER A 64 -9.44 9.10 -4.46
C SER A 64 -10.39 9.95 -5.32
N PRO A 65 -11.62 10.22 -4.86
CA PRO A 65 -12.50 11.16 -5.54
C PRO A 65 -11.82 12.53 -5.68
N GLY A 66 -11.78 13.06 -6.90
CA GLY A 66 -11.15 14.35 -7.22
C GLY A 66 -9.75 14.23 -7.85
N ASP A 67 -9.09 13.08 -7.70
CA ASP A 67 -7.83 12.79 -8.40
C ASP A 67 -8.11 12.14 -9.76
N PHE A 68 -7.19 12.30 -10.71
CA PHE A 68 -7.25 11.59 -11.98
C PHE A 68 -6.27 10.41 -12.03
N PRO A 69 -6.72 9.21 -12.46
CA PRO A 69 -5.85 8.05 -12.60
C PRO A 69 -4.96 8.18 -13.84
N VAL A 70 -3.65 8.07 -13.65
CA VAL A 70 -2.66 8.01 -14.72
C VAL A 70 -2.14 6.58 -14.85
N PRO A 71 -2.39 5.89 -15.98
CA PRO A 71 -1.94 4.52 -16.15
C PRO A 71 -0.42 4.47 -16.26
N GLU A 72 0.19 3.56 -15.51
CA GLU A 72 1.64 3.39 -15.51
C GLU A 72 2.03 2.00 -15.99
N TYR A 73 3.15 1.97 -16.70
CA TYR A 73 3.69 0.76 -17.31
C TYR A 73 5.10 0.52 -16.81
N VAL A 74 5.31 -0.65 -16.25
CA VAL A 74 6.63 -1.05 -15.74
C VAL A 74 7.11 -2.29 -16.46
N PRO A 75 8.42 -2.43 -16.63
CA PRO A 75 8.98 -3.69 -17.09
C PRO A 75 8.91 -4.78 -16.02
N THR A 76 8.50 -5.99 -16.40
CA THR A 76 8.47 -7.19 -15.54
C THR A 76 9.48 -8.23 -16.02
N ARG A 77 9.45 -9.43 -15.42
CA ARG A 77 10.24 -10.58 -15.85
C ARG A 77 9.87 -11.05 -17.27
N ASP A 78 8.60 -10.91 -17.63
CA ASP A 78 7.97 -11.52 -18.81
C ASP A 78 7.43 -10.50 -19.83
N LYS A 79 7.30 -9.22 -19.47
CA LYS A 79 6.76 -8.17 -20.34
C LYS A 79 7.42 -6.81 -20.08
N ASP A 80 7.99 -6.19 -21.11
CA ASP A 80 8.66 -4.89 -20.94
C ASP A 80 7.71 -3.70 -20.73
N GLN A 81 6.46 -3.81 -21.17
CA GLN A 81 5.40 -2.83 -20.90
C GLN A 81 4.20 -3.51 -20.24
N CYS A 82 4.31 -3.75 -18.94
CA CYS A 82 3.20 -4.25 -18.13
C CYS A 82 2.44 -3.09 -17.48
N PHE A 83 1.14 -2.97 -17.79
CA PHE A 83 0.24 -2.14 -16.99
C PHE A 83 0.10 -2.76 -15.61
N VAL A 84 0.52 -2.07 -14.56
CA VAL A 84 0.44 -2.60 -13.17
C VAL A 84 -0.59 -1.87 -12.31
N GLY A 85 -1.06 -0.70 -12.74
CA GLY A 85 -2.02 0.11 -12.01
C GLY A 85 -1.86 1.60 -12.34
N TYR A 86 -2.33 2.44 -11.44
CA TYR A 86 -2.36 3.88 -11.62
C TYR A 86 -1.44 4.62 -10.64
N THR A 87 -1.00 5.80 -11.05
CA THR A 87 -0.65 6.88 -10.12
C THR A 87 -1.78 7.90 -10.09
N CYS A 88 -1.95 8.60 -8.99
CA CYS A 88 -2.99 9.62 -8.83
C CYS A 88 -2.37 11.00 -8.86
N ARG A 89 -3.09 11.96 -9.46
CA ARG A 89 -2.66 13.33 -9.66
C ARG A 89 -3.81 14.30 -9.48
#